data_AF-A0A0N9WIE3-F1
#
_entry.id   AF-A0A0N9WIE3-F1
#
_cell.length_a   1.000
_cell.length_b   1.000
_cell.length_c   1.000
_cell.angle_alpha   90.00
_cell.angle_beta   90.00
_cell.angle_gamma   90.00
#
_symmetry.space_group_name_H-M   'P 1'
#
loop_
_entity.id
_entity.type
_entity.pdbx_description
1 polymer ?
#
loop_
_entity_poly.entity_id
_entity_poly.type
_entity_poly.pdbx_seq_one_letter_code
_entity_poly.pdbx_strand_id
1 'polypeptide(L)'
;MMLQPTLSGEFIQALDSPKDLGPHMTSDCYYVAHKLIAYKGKKIIFKGELYMAERNDLLNFLDDAAASGDLRELLISPVQAHTNGKTIYISEDAIYVYAAE
;
A
#
# COMPACT_ATOMS: atom_id res chain seq x y z
N MET A 1 -14.01 -24.03 -5.34
CA MET A 1 -14.13 -22.78 -6.12
C MET A 1 -13.59 -21.65 -5.25
N MET A 2 -12.32 -21.28 -5.41
CA MET A 2 -11.73 -20.16 -4.66
C MET A 2 -12.13 -18.86 -5.35
N LEU A 3 -12.75 -17.94 -4.60
CA LEU A 3 -13.01 -16.58 -5.05
C LEU A 3 -11.66 -15.85 -5.11
N GLN A 4 -11.21 -15.50 -6.31
CA GLN A 4 -10.07 -14.59 -6.46
C GLN A 4 -10.46 -13.22 -5.88
N PRO A 5 -9.72 -12.65 -4.92
CA PRO A 5 -9.94 -11.28 -4.51
C PRO A 5 -9.57 -10.39 -5.69
N THR A 6 -10.58 -9.78 -6.33
CA THR A 6 -10.35 -8.86 -7.44
C THR A 6 -9.83 -7.53 -6.88
N LEU A 7 -8.51 -7.40 -6.81
CA LEU A 7 -7.85 -6.09 -6.84
C LEU A 7 -8.04 -5.55 -8.26
N SER A 8 -8.91 -4.56 -8.43
CA SER A 8 -8.99 -3.81 -9.68
C SER A 8 -7.87 -2.76 -9.69
N GLY A 9 -6.90 -2.98 -10.57
CA GLY A 9 -5.73 -2.14 -10.79
C GLY A 9 -4.72 -2.94 -11.61
N GLU A 10 -4.08 -2.32 -12.60
CA GLU A 10 -3.08 -3.02 -13.43
C GLU A 10 -1.87 -3.37 -12.56
N PHE A 11 -1.66 -4.67 -12.32
CA PHE A 11 -0.47 -5.15 -11.61
C PHE A 11 0.78 -4.82 -12.43
N ILE A 12 1.74 -4.16 -11.80
CA ILE A 12 3.00 -3.76 -12.44
C ILE A 12 4.10 -4.76 -12.08
N GLN A 13 4.41 -4.91 -10.79
CA GLN A 13 5.47 -5.79 -10.31
C GLN A 13 5.38 -6.07 -8.80
N ALA A 14 6.09 -7.10 -8.36
CA ALA A 14 6.40 -7.34 -6.95
C ALA A 14 7.83 -6.85 -6.64
N LEU A 15 8.04 -6.40 -5.41
CA LEU A 15 9.34 -5.96 -4.89
C LEU A 15 9.74 -6.85 -3.70
N ASP A 16 11.06 -7.08 -3.58
CA ASP A 16 11.63 -7.91 -2.52
C ASP A 16 11.90 -7.12 -1.23
N SER A 17 11.98 -5.78 -1.30
CA SER A 17 12.32 -4.94 -0.16
C SER A 17 11.61 -3.57 -0.18
N PRO A 18 11.26 -3.00 0.99
CA PRO A 18 10.79 -1.61 1.08
C PRO A 18 11.78 -0.58 0.55
N LYS A 19 13.07 -0.89 0.52
CA LYS A 19 14.11 -0.01 -0.05
C LYS A 19 13.91 0.25 -1.54
N ASP A 20 13.29 -0.69 -2.24
CA ASP A 20 13.02 -0.59 -3.67
C ASP A 20 11.74 0.20 -3.96
N LEU A 21 11.04 0.69 -2.94
CA LEU A 21 9.76 1.39 -3.07
C LEU A 21 9.91 2.84 -3.55
N GLY A 22 11.03 3.49 -3.21
CA GLY A 22 11.27 4.90 -3.47
C GLY A 22 11.03 5.36 -4.92
N PRO A 23 11.50 4.62 -5.95
CA PRO A 23 11.23 4.92 -7.37
C PRO A 23 9.76 4.79 -7.80
N HIS A 24 8.93 4.09 -7.02
CA HIS A 24 7.50 3.90 -7.30
C HIS A 24 6.63 4.97 -6.63
N MET A 25 7.18 5.70 -5.67
CA MET A 25 6.49 6.76 -4.95
C MET A 25 6.73 8.13 -5.61
N THR A 26 5.83 8.51 -6.54
CA THR A 26 5.92 9.75 -7.34
C THR A 26 5.19 10.98 -6.80
N SER A 27 4.34 10.83 -5.78
CA SER A 27 3.67 11.93 -5.07
C SER A 27 4.45 12.37 -3.83
N ASP A 28 4.23 13.60 -3.36
CA ASP A 28 4.82 14.14 -2.14
C ASP A 28 4.13 13.59 -0.88
N CYS A 29 2.84 13.25 -0.97
CA CYS A 29 2.04 12.76 0.14
C CYS A 29 1.27 11.48 -0.24
N TYR A 30 1.14 10.57 0.73
CA TYR A 30 0.42 9.31 0.58
C TYR A 30 -0.61 9.13 1.66
N TYR A 31 -1.72 8.53 1.28
CA TYR A 31 -2.62 7.86 2.20
C TYR A 31 -2.06 6.49 2.55
N VAL A 32 -1.96 6.20 3.84
CA VAL A 32 -1.53 4.92 4.40
C VAL A 32 -2.69 4.34 5.18
N ALA A 33 -3.23 3.25 4.68
CA ALA A 33 -4.28 2.50 5.34
C ALA A 33 -3.67 1.28 6.03
N HIS A 34 -3.93 1.13 7.32
CA HIS A 34 -3.47 -0.02 8.13
C HIS A 34 -4.64 -0.68 8.86
N LYS A 35 -4.45 -1.93 9.33
CA LYS A 35 -5.54 -2.78 9.85
C LYS A 35 -6.69 -2.91 8.84
N LEU A 36 -6.35 -3.23 7.59
CA LEU A 36 -7.31 -3.32 6.49
C LEU A 36 -8.41 -4.35 6.82
N ILE A 37 -9.67 -3.93 6.89
CA ILE A 37 -10.80 -4.87 7.06
C ILE A 37 -11.98 -4.42 6.19
N ALA A 38 -12.22 -5.07 5.04
CA ALA A 38 -13.25 -4.67 4.05
C ALA A 38 -14.21 -5.81 3.61
N TYR A 39 -15.51 -5.51 3.42
CA TYR A 39 -16.65 -6.44 3.27
C TYR A 39 -17.94 -5.68 2.90
N LYS A 40 -18.67 -6.10 1.85
CA LYS A 40 -20.00 -5.56 1.54
C LYS A 40 -21.09 -6.65 1.56
N GLY A 41 -21.54 -6.99 2.76
CA GLY A 41 -22.58 -8.01 3.02
C GLY A 41 -22.12 -9.02 4.09
N LYS A 42 -22.67 -9.07 5.30
CA LYS A 42 -23.42 -8.00 5.98
C LYS A 42 -22.52 -7.21 6.94
N LYS A 43 -21.37 -6.82 6.36
CA LYS A 43 -20.89 -5.43 6.34
C LYS A 43 -19.76 -5.15 7.33
N ILE A 44 -18.56 -5.06 6.80
CA ILE A 44 -17.44 -4.27 7.32
C ILE A 44 -16.70 -3.76 6.09
N ILE A 45 -17.11 -2.68 5.43
CA ILE A 45 -16.51 -2.23 4.14
C ILE A 45 -15.14 -1.56 4.27
N PHE A 46 -14.78 -1.06 5.46
CA PHE A 46 -13.41 -0.73 5.87
C PHE A 46 -13.40 -0.43 7.37
N LYS A 47 -12.54 -1.04 8.20
CA LYS A 47 -12.34 -0.72 9.63
C LYS A 47 -10.87 -0.41 9.97
N GLY A 48 -10.08 -0.16 8.94
CA GLY A 48 -8.70 0.27 9.11
C GLY A 48 -8.58 1.72 9.50
N GLU A 49 -7.38 2.11 9.90
CA GLU A 49 -7.03 3.49 10.19
C GLU A 49 -6.31 4.07 8.96
N LEU A 50 -6.68 5.28 8.57
CA LEU A 50 -6.11 5.98 7.42
C LEU A 50 -5.31 7.19 7.91
N TYR A 51 -4.06 7.28 7.48
CA TYR A 51 -3.18 8.40 7.77
C TYR A 51 -2.70 9.03 6.48
N MET A 52 -2.39 10.32 6.54
CA MET A 52 -1.63 10.99 5.50
C MET A 52 -0.20 11.14 5.99
N ALA A 53 0.77 10.77 5.16
CA ALA A 53 2.18 10.90 5.47
C ALA A 53 2.94 11.50 4.28
N GLU A 54 3.97 12.29 4.58
CA GLU A 54 4.93 12.74 3.58
C GLU A 54 5.76 11.56 3.09
N ARG A 55 6.16 11.59 1.81
CA ARG A 55 6.90 10.51 1.14
C ARG A 55 8.14 10.07 1.93
N ASN A 56 8.95 11.02 2.39
CA ASN A 56 10.23 10.71 3.04
C ASN A 56 10.01 10.12 4.45
N ASP A 57 9.05 10.65 5.20
CA ASP A 57 8.70 10.11 6.52
C ASP A 57 8.15 8.69 6.41
N LEU A 58 7.33 8.44 5.39
CA LEU A 58 6.80 7.10 5.11
C LEU A 58 7.91 6.12 4.73
N LEU A 59 8.85 6.51 3.87
CA LEU A 59 10.00 5.66 3.51
C LEU A 59 10.85 5.32 4.74
N ASN A 60 11.17 6.31 5.58
CA ASN A 60 11.91 6.09 6.81
C ASN A 60 11.17 5.14 7.77
N PHE A 61 9.87 5.35 7.96
CA PHE A 61 9.04 4.47 8.78
C PHE A 61 9.06 3.02 8.27
N LEU A 62 8.95 2.81 6.96
CA LEU A 62 8.97 1.47 6.36
C LEU A 62 10.34 0.79 6.50
N ASP A 63 11.43 1.54 6.34
CA ASP A 63 12.79 1.04 6.56
C ASP A 63 13.01 0.63 8.01
N ASP A 64 12.59 1.45 8.98
CA ASP A 64 12.70 1.15 10.41
C ASP A 64 11.82 -0.05 10.81
N ALA A 65 10.60 -0.14 10.27
CA ALA A 65 9.69 -1.26 10.51
C ALA A 65 10.27 -2.58 9.94
N ALA A 66 10.85 -2.53 8.74
CA ALA A 66 11.49 -3.70 8.14
C ALA A 66 12.75 -4.12 8.92
N ALA A 67 13.58 -3.16 9.35
CA ALA A 67 14.78 -3.44 10.12
C ALA A 67 14.47 -4.04 11.51
N SER A 68 13.33 -3.70 12.09
CA SER A 68 12.87 -4.24 13.37
C SER A 68 12.02 -5.51 13.26
N GLY A 69 11.69 -5.96 12.04
CA GLY A 69 10.83 -7.12 11.81
C GLY A 69 9.36 -6.90 12.18
N ASP A 70 8.91 -5.63 12.21
CA ASP A 70 7.53 -5.22 12.54
C ASP A 70 6.83 -4.55 11.33
N LEU A 71 7.17 -5.00 10.11
CA LEU A 71 6.52 -4.53 8.90
C LEU A 71 5.11 -5.15 8.83
N ARG A 72 4.10 -4.32 9.08
CA ARG A 72 2.69 -4.71 9.05
C ARG A 72 2.12 -4.60 7.65
N GLU A 73 0.97 -5.24 7.46
CA GLU A 73 0.16 -5.10 6.25
C GLU A 73 -0.32 -3.64 6.08
N LEU A 74 -0.05 -3.05 4.90
CA LEU A 74 -0.35 -1.66 4.59
C LEU A 74 -0.83 -1.52 3.14
N LEU A 75 -1.82 -0.64 2.93
CA LEU A 75 -2.19 -0.15 1.60
C LEU A 75 -1.83 1.33 1.50
N ILE A 76 -1.03 1.66 0.50
CA ILE A 76 -0.44 2.99 0.32
C ILE A 76 -0.87 3.52 -1.05
N SER A 77 -1.46 4.71 -1.10
CA SER A 77 -1.94 5.31 -2.35
C SER A 77 -1.64 6.82 -2.36
N PRO A 78 -1.26 7.42 -3.51
CA PRO A 78 -0.96 8.84 -3.58
C PRO A 78 -2.19 9.69 -3.25
N VAL A 79 -1.99 10.81 -2.55
CA VAL A 79 -3.09 11.71 -2.16
C VAL A 79 -3.72 12.41 -3.37
N GLN A 80 -2.93 12.69 -4.39
CA GLN A 80 -3.39 13.27 -5.65
C GLN A 80 -3.28 12.25 -6.79
N ALA A 81 -4.30 12.23 -7.64
CA ALA A 81 -4.26 11.47 -8.88
C ALA A 81 -3.16 12.05 -9.78
N HIS A 82 -2.04 11.34 -9.85
CA HIS A 82 -0.98 11.60 -10.81
C HIS A 82 -1.17 10.66 -12.01
N THR A 83 -0.85 11.13 -13.21
CA THR A 83 -0.98 10.35 -14.46
C THR A 83 -0.22 9.01 -14.42
N ASN A 84 0.77 8.89 -13.54
CA ASN A 84 1.55 7.67 -13.29
C ASN A 84 1.52 7.27 -11.80
N GLY A 85 0.44 7.62 -11.08
CA GLY A 85 0.28 7.25 -9.67
C GLY A 85 0.34 5.74 -9.53
N LYS A 86 0.97 5.27 -8.45
CA LYS A 86 1.05 3.84 -8.14
C LYS A 86 0.47 3.60 -6.76
N THR A 87 -0.38 2.58 -6.66
CA THR A 87 -0.86 2.07 -5.38
C THR A 87 0.02 0.90 -4.98
N ILE A 88 0.46 0.90 -3.73
CA ILE A 88 1.38 -0.08 -3.17
C ILE A 88 0.63 -0.86 -2.09
N TYR A 89 0.72 -2.18 -2.15
CA TYR A 89 0.20 -3.06 -1.12
C TYR A 89 1.35 -3.86 -0.52
N ILE A 90 1.57 -3.71 0.77
CA ILE A 90 2.57 -4.43 1.55
C ILE A 90 1.82 -5.53 2.31
N SER A 91 2.17 -6.79 2.05
CA SER A 91 1.71 -7.95 2.83
C SER A 91 2.85 -8.47 3.73
N GLU A 92 2.58 -9.53 4.48
CA GLU A 92 3.62 -10.23 5.28
C GLU A 92 4.71 -10.85 4.39
N ASP A 93 4.36 -11.23 3.15
CA ASP A 93 5.23 -12.02 2.27
C ASP A 93 5.90 -11.19 1.17
N ALA A 94 5.26 -10.10 0.72
CA ALA A 94 5.71 -9.36 -0.45
C ALA A 94 5.15 -7.94 -0.52
N ILE A 95 5.75 -7.14 -1.40
CA ILE A 95 5.31 -5.80 -1.72
C ILE A 95 4.83 -5.78 -3.17
N TYR A 96 3.60 -5.37 -3.40
CA TYR A 96 2.96 -5.35 -4.71
C TYR A 96 2.71 -3.92 -5.17
N VAL A 97 3.00 -3.65 -6.45
CA VAL A 97 2.81 -2.33 -7.05
C VAL A 97 1.76 -2.43 -8.16
N TYR A 98 0.78 -1.54 -8.12
CA TYR A 98 -0.33 -1.42 -9.08
C TYR A 98 -0.37 -0.02 -9.67
N ALA A 99 -0.84 0.12 -10.91
CA ALA A 99 -1.23 1.42 -11.44
C ALA A 99 -2.42 1.98 -10.63
N ALA A 100 -2.36 3.27 -10.27
CA ALA A 100 -3.51 3.97 -9.70
C ALA A 100 -4.39 4.48 -10.85
N GLU A 101 -5.70 4.21 -10.78
CA GLU A 101 -6.71 4.71 -11.72
C GLU A 101 -7.10 6.17 -11.45
#